data_AF-A0AAW3JSA1-F1
#
_entry.id   AF-A0AAW3JSA1-F1
#
_cell.length_a   1.000
_cell.length_b   1.000
_cell.length_c   1.000
_cell.angle_alpha   90.00
_cell.angle_beta   90.00
_cell.angle_gamma   90.00
#
_symmetry.space_group_name_H-M   'P 1'
#
loop_
_entity.id
_entity.type
_entity.pdbx_description
1 polymer ?
#
loop_
_entity_poly.entity_id
_entity_poly.type
_entity_poly.pdbx_seq_one_letter_code
_entity_poly.pdbx_strand_id
1 'polypeptide(L)'
;MKKEKYIISRKLIGGLLLKNIIVFGVFILAAAATMFMQSDKTLAAKKKTNSYIKILGGSMQLKNGVLTIQKKGDPFVAVNETVLPKKSIRKVIVKEGVTWLPDEAFKDCKNLKTVILPNSLKTIGISAFNNTAVKSIKLPKNLKVIKKWAFEGCNIEKINIPKSVERIGVQAFCYTKIKNITIPKSVKKLGVGVLDGCKKLETVTMPGDVEVIKVPKPSIDNDFFSCTDLFYYKRRDDGSSDPIKKVKFTTALNTDILKRLAECESYEVSSKDPRFKSVDGMIYSKDGKTLVRIPLGRKKVVISDKCSTVATRSYGYRTYGMSVLREIVFPKSVVKITSDDDLNFDISHYKCKNIKVSLNMSQLDNKSIQRLWTTNKYWKKSLKNELLRKGFASLNEKNERMLMLADGYLCSYLKKEETDTDETETREDIVGLVIPDNVKTIGTEAFSEYDISYITLENGVEFIEDYAFEGCGLKDENDNWYAVVYVKRDNIHISDKAFAGGESVRIVMEK
;
A
#
# COMPACT_ATOMS: atom_id res chain seq x y z
N MET A 1 -31.95 42.67 -24.59
CA MET A 1 -30.50 42.52 -24.78
C MET A 1 -29.87 41.90 -23.52
N LYS A 2 -29.75 40.57 -23.50
CA LYS A 2 -29.14 39.80 -22.41
C LYS A 2 -27.66 39.60 -22.73
N LYS A 3 -26.75 39.90 -21.79
CA LYS A 3 -25.33 39.55 -21.91
C LYS A 3 -25.16 38.09 -21.51
N GLU A 4 -25.00 37.22 -22.51
CA GLU A 4 -24.52 35.85 -22.33
C GLU A 4 -23.02 35.91 -22.04
N LYS A 5 -22.57 35.30 -20.94
CA LYS A 5 -21.15 35.04 -20.68
C LYS A 5 -20.88 33.59 -21.06
N TYR A 6 -20.26 33.39 -22.22
CA TYR A 6 -19.64 32.12 -22.59
C TYR A 6 -18.27 32.03 -21.92
N ILE A 7 -18.02 30.95 -21.18
CA ILE A 7 -16.67 30.57 -20.77
C ILE A 7 -16.16 29.55 -21.80
N ILE A 8 -15.03 29.88 -22.41
CA ILE A 8 -14.39 29.10 -23.49
C ILE A 8 -13.76 27.83 -22.90
N SER A 9 -14.19 26.66 -23.38
CA SER A 9 -13.54 25.37 -23.10
C SER A 9 -12.26 25.21 -23.95
N ARG A 10 -11.20 24.68 -23.33
CA ARG A 10 -9.96 24.31 -24.01
C ARG A 10 -10.18 23.01 -24.79
N LYS A 11 -9.90 23.06 -26.10
CA LYS A 11 -9.78 21.89 -26.99
C LYS A 11 -8.78 20.88 -26.43
N LEU A 12 -9.27 19.68 -26.11
CA LEU A 12 -8.48 18.46 -26.20
C LEU A 12 -8.49 18.01 -27.67
N ILE A 13 -7.29 17.87 -28.24
CA ILE A 13 -7.09 17.37 -29.60
C ILE A 13 -7.34 15.85 -29.55
N GLY A 14 -8.59 15.47 -29.81
CA GLY A 14 -8.98 14.11 -30.19
C GLY A 14 -8.53 13.81 -31.62
N GLY A 15 -7.96 12.62 -31.81
CA GLY A 15 -7.40 12.13 -33.06
C GLY A 15 -8.38 12.08 -34.23
N LEU A 16 -7.79 12.00 -35.42
CA LEU A 16 -8.51 11.68 -36.65
C LEU A 16 -7.66 10.71 -37.51
N LEU A 17 -8.34 9.67 -37.98
CA LEU A 17 -8.12 8.91 -39.21
C LEU A 17 -7.06 7.80 -39.21
N LEU A 18 -7.53 6.66 -38.70
CA LEU A 18 -7.27 5.34 -39.26
C LEU A 18 -8.04 5.21 -40.59
N LYS A 19 -7.35 5.24 -41.73
CA LYS A 19 -7.66 4.46 -42.96
C LYS A 19 -6.60 4.75 -44.04
N ASN A 20 -6.10 3.66 -44.63
CA ASN A 20 -5.12 3.55 -45.72
C ASN A 20 -3.64 3.51 -45.29
N ILE A 21 -3.16 2.29 -45.00
CA ILE A 21 -1.98 1.62 -45.60
C ILE A 21 -2.11 0.14 -45.21
N ILE A 22 -2.90 -0.60 -45.98
CA ILE A 22 -2.75 -2.05 -46.13
C ILE A 22 -2.08 -2.20 -47.50
N VAL A 23 -1.18 -3.17 -47.62
CA VAL A 23 -0.31 -3.45 -48.79
C VAL A 23 0.99 -2.63 -48.83
N PHE A 24 1.90 -2.86 -47.87
CA PHE A 24 3.37 -2.95 -48.12
C PHE A 24 4.15 -3.55 -46.92
N GLY A 25 3.50 -4.36 -46.07
CA GLY A 25 4.05 -4.87 -44.81
C GLY A 25 4.23 -6.39 -44.73
N VAL A 26 4.25 -7.10 -45.86
CA VAL A 26 4.32 -8.58 -45.88
C VAL A 26 5.65 -9.13 -46.46
N PHE A 27 6.54 -8.27 -46.99
CA PHE A 27 7.83 -8.73 -47.53
C PHE A 27 9.09 -8.39 -46.73
N ILE A 28 8.98 -7.74 -45.56
CA ILE A 28 10.15 -7.52 -44.66
C ILE A 28 10.17 -8.51 -43.47
N LEU A 29 9.06 -9.18 -43.16
CA LEU A 29 8.98 -10.15 -42.07
C LEU A 29 9.51 -11.56 -42.44
N ALA A 30 9.65 -11.89 -43.72
CA ALA A 30 10.23 -13.16 -44.16
C ALA A 30 11.76 -13.13 -44.35
N ALA A 31 12.38 -11.94 -44.46
CA ALA A 31 13.84 -11.79 -44.53
C ALA A 31 14.49 -11.60 -43.15
N ALA A 32 13.74 -11.11 -42.14
CA ALA A 32 14.22 -11.02 -40.77
C ALA A 32 14.17 -12.37 -40.01
N ALA A 33 13.25 -13.28 -40.38
CA ALA A 33 13.14 -14.60 -39.75
C ALA A 33 14.23 -15.60 -40.17
N THR A 34 14.84 -15.42 -41.35
CA THR A 34 15.97 -16.26 -41.80
C THR A 34 17.33 -15.71 -41.36
N MET A 35 17.47 -14.39 -41.14
CA MET A 35 18.66 -13.81 -40.50
C MET A 35 18.73 -14.03 -38.98
N PHE A 36 17.61 -14.36 -38.32
CA PHE A 36 17.60 -14.75 -36.89
C PHE A 36 17.68 -16.26 -36.63
N MET A 37 17.65 -17.13 -37.64
CA MET A 37 17.88 -18.58 -37.46
C MET A 37 19.28 -19.06 -37.88
N GLN A 38 20.13 -18.20 -38.46
CA GLN A 38 21.53 -18.53 -38.77
C GLN A 38 22.56 -17.91 -37.81
N SER A 39 22.15 -16.96 -36.96
CA SER A 39 23.00 -16.45 -35.87
C SER A 39 23.04 -17.39 -34.65
N ASP A 40 22.00 -18.21 -34.42
CA ASP A 40 21.90 -19.08 -33.24
C ASP A 40 22.66 -20.42 -33.35
N LYS A 41 23.03 -20.88 -34.56
CA LYS A 41 23.88 -22.08 -34.71
C LYS A 41 25.38 -21.79 -34.73
N THR A 42 25.79 -20.53 -34.91
CA THR A 42 27.19 -20.09 -34.80
C THR A 42 27.50 -19.42 -33.46
N LEU A 43 26.49 -19.04 -32.65
CA LEU A 43 26.65 -18.63 -31.25
C LEU A 43 26.55 -19.78 -30.22
N ALA A 44 26.33 -21.02 -30.67
CA ALA A 44 26.49 -22.24 -29.86
C ALA A 44 27.95 -22.75 -29.82
N ALA A 45 28.88 -22.05 -30.50
CA ALA A 45 30.32 -22.32 -30.45
C ALA A 45 31.07 -21.04 -30.04
N LYS A 46 31.69 -21.07 -28.85
CA LYS A 46 32.59 -20.03 -28.30
C LYS A 46 31.97 -18.66 -28.00
N LYS A 47 31.19 -18.61 -26.92
CA LYS A 47 31.43 -17.63 -25.85
C LYS A 47 31.32 -18.32 -24.50
N LYS A 48 32.39 -19.05 -24.15
CA LYS A 48 32.85 -19.11 -22.76
C LYS A 48 33.10 -17.66 -22.36
N THR A 49 32.09 -16.98 -21.83
CA THR A 49 32.32 -15.79 -21.01
C THR A 49 33.07 -16.30 -19.80
N ASN A 50 34.40 -16.33 -19.90
CA ASN A 50 35.28 -16.35 -18.75
C ASN A 50 35.01 -15.05 -17.98
N SER A 51 33.98 -15.06 -17.14
CA SER A 51 33.80 -14.06 -16.10
C SER A 51 34.94 -14.29 -15.10
N TYR A 52 35.94 -13.42 -15.17
CA TYR A 52 37.10 -13.38 -14.28
C TYR A 52 36.68 -13.53 -12.81
N ILE A 53 37.15 -14.58 -12.14
CA ILE A 53 37.36 -14.54 -10.68
C ILE A 53 38.83 -14.74 -10.44
N LYS A 54 39.49 -13.65 -10.03
CA LYS A 54 40.85 -13.67 -9.52
C LYS A 54 40.84 -14.47 -8.21
N ILE A 55 41.30 -15.71 -8.30
CA ILE A 55 41.47 -16.65 -7.19
C ILE A 55 42.68 -16.21 -6.39
N LEU A 56 42.49 -15.80 -5.13
CA LEU A 56 43.57 -15.73 -4.16
C LEU A 56 43.02 -16.16 -2.79
N GLY A 57 43.65 -17.16 -2.17
CA GLY A 57 43.74 -17.22 -0.71
C GLY A 57 42.99 -18.29 0.08
N GLY A 58 42.34 -19.31 -0.49
CA GLY A 58 41.54 -20.30 0.27
C GLY A 58 41.73 -21.76 -0.16
N SER A 59 41.37 -22.72 0.71
CA SER A 59 41.24 -24.12 0.30
C SER A 59 39.90 -24.72 0.73
N MET A 60 39.39 -25.64 -0.09
CA MET A 60 38.11 -26.31 0.09
C MET A 60 38.34 -27.82 0.04
N GLN A 61 37.79 -28.56 1.00
CA GLN A 61 37.87 -30.01 1.05
C GLN A 61 36.48 -30.60 1.23
N LEU A 62 36.05 -31.44 0.30
CA LEU A 62 34.80 -32.19 0.38
C LEU A 62 35.10 -33.66 0.70
N LYS A 63 34.67 -34.13 1.86
CA LYS A 63 34.78 -35.54 2.26
C LYS A 63 33.44 -36.00 2.82
N ASN A 64 32.86 -37.07 2.26
CA ASN A 64 31.61 -37.68 2.72
C ASN A 64 30.45 -36.67 2.91
N GLY A 65 30.31 -35.72 1.97
CA GLY A 65 29.28 -34.68 2.03
C GLY A 65 29.54 -33.54 3.03
N VAL A 66 30.73 -33.51 3.66
CA VAL A 66 31.18 -32.40 4.51
C VAL A 66 32.17 -31.53 3.73
N LEU A 67 31.76 -30.29 3.46
CA LEU A 67 32.60 -29.27 2.82
C LEU A 67 33.28 -28.42 3.90
N THR A 68 34.60 -28.48 3.98
CA THR A 68 35.41 -27.64 4.86
C THR A 68 36.06 -26.52 4.07
N ILE A 69 35.90 -25.28 4.54
CA ILE A 69 36.47 -24.07 3.95
C ILE A 69 37.44 -23.47 4.95
N GLN A 70 38.67 -23.23 4.50
CA GLN A 70 39.71 -22.65 5.36
C GLN A 70 40.52 -21.59 4.61
N LYS A 71 40.94 -20.57 5.34
CA LYS A 71 41.81 -19.52 4.84
C LYS A 71 43.21 -20.08 4.54
N LYS A 72 43.78 -19.67 3.40
CA LYS A 72 45.15 -19.99 2.97
C LYS A 72 45.78 -18.75 2.32
N GLY A 73 46.30 -17.83 3.14
CA GLY A 73 46.87 -16.55 2.69
C GLY A 73 45.86 -15.40 2.68
N ASP A 74 46.37 -14.18 2.51
CA ASP A 74 45.58 -12.95 2.39
C ASP A 74 45.70 -12.36 0.97
N PRO A 75 44.61 -11.82 0.39
CA PRO A 75 43.23 -11.82 0.88
C PRO A 75 42.50 -13.17 0.66
N PHE A 76 41.57 -13.53 1.54
CA PHE A 76 40.72 -14.72 1.40
C PHE A 76 39.52 -14.47 0.47
N VAL A 77 39.52 -15.08 -0.72
CA VAL A 77 38.37 -15.12 -1.64
C VAL A 77 37.93 -16.58 -1.78
N ALA A 78 36.73 -16.91 -1.30
CA ALA A 78 36.16 -18.23 -1.55
C ALA A 78 35.66 -18.34 -3.00
N VAL A 79 35.92 -19.51 -3.58
CA VAL A 79 36.01 -19.80 -5.02
C VAL A 79 34.63 -19.84 -5.71
N ASN A 80 34.64 -19.52 -7.02
CA ASN A 80 33.52 -19.56 -7.97
C ASN A 80 32.78 -20.90 -8.06
N GLU A 81 31.52 -20.83 -8.50
CA GLU A 81 30.36 -21.71 -8.40
C GLU A 81 30.36 -23.03 -9.22
N THR A 82 31.30 -23.27 -10.13
CA THR A 82 31.08 -24.30 -11.18
C THR A 82 31.58 -25.71 -10.88
N VAL A 83 32.22 -25.98 -9.74
CA VAL A 83 32.91 -27.28 -9.51
C VAL A 83 32.46 -28.01 -8.24
N LEU A 84 31.57 -27.43 -7.43
CA LEU A 84 31.08 -28.12 -6.23
C LEU A 84 29.90 -29.04 -6.57
N PRO A 85 29.95 -30.33 -6.19
CA PRO A 85 28.80 -31.22 -6.36
C PRO A 85 27.69 -30.84 -5.36
N LYS A 86 26.90 -29.80 -5.68
CA LYS A 86 25.84 -29.22 -4.83
C LYS A 86 24.90 -30.27 -4.23
N LYS A 87 24.61 -31.34 -4.99
CA LYS A 87 23.75 -32.46 -4.57
C LYS A 87 24.37 -33.31 -3.43
N SER A 88 25.69 -33.34 -3.25
CA SER A 88 26.33 -34.17 -2.23
C SER A 88 26.65 -33.43 -0.92
N ILE A 89 26.62 -32.10 -0.92
CA ILE A 89 26.93 -31.29 0.27
C ILE A 89 25.79 -31.36 1.28
N ARG A 90 26.07 -31.92 2.46
CA ARG A 90 25.12 -32.06 3.59
C ARG A 90 25.51 -31.18 4.77
N LYS A 91 26.81 -30.90 4.92
CA LYS A 91 27.39 -30.09 6.00
C LYS A 91 28.46 -29.16 5.45
N VAL A 92 28.49 -27.92 5.94
CA VAL A 92 29.54 -26.93 5.68
C VAL A 92 30.22 -26.56 6.99
N ILE A 93 31.56 -26.52 6.97
CA ILE A 93 32.39 -26.05 8.09
C ILE A 93 33.31 -24.94 7.56
N VAL A 94 33.06 -23.72 7.98
CA VAL A 94 33.92 -22.57 7.67
C VAL A 94 34.84 -22.33 8.87
N LYS A 95 36.16 -22.41 8.65
CA LYS A 95 37.18 -22.29 9.69
C LYS A 95 37.47 -20.84 10.04
N GLU A 96 38.03 -20.62 11.23
CA GLU A 96 38.47 -19.30 11.70
C GLU A 96 39.46 -18.64 10.71
N GLY A 97 39.45 -17.31 10.69
CA GLY A 97 40.20 -16.48 9.75
C GLY A 97 39.42 -16.11 8.48
N VAL A 98 38.33 -16.82 8.17
CA VAL A 98 37.41 -16.43 7.09
C VAL A 98 36.56 -15.24 7.53
N THR A 99 36.65 -14.11 6.83
CA THR A 99 35.96 -12.86 7.17
C THR A 99 34.73 -12.56 6.30
N TRP A 100 34.59 -13.22 5.15
CA TRP A 100 33.49 -13.01 4.20
C TRP A 100 33.12 -14.33 3.52
N LEU A 101 31.81 -14.56 3.34
CA LEU A 101 31.29 -15.60 2.44
C LEU A 101 30.94 -15.00 1.10
N PRO A 102 31.29 -15.67 -0.02
CA PRO A 102 31.06 -15.16 -1.34
C PRO A 102 29.59 -15.14 -1.69
N ASP A 103 29.30 -14.35 -2.70
CA ASP A 103 28.00 -14.37 -3.33
C ASP A 103 27.77 -15.80 -3.90
N GLU A 104 26.56 -16.31 -3.74
CA GLU A 104 26.06 -17.64 -4.13
C GLU A 104 26.83 -18.86 -3.59
N ALA A 105 27.68 -18.69 -2.57
CA ALA A 105 28.60 -19.70 -2.02
C ALA A 105 28.03 -21.14 -1.91
N PHE A 106 26.78 -21.27 -1.45
CA PHE A 106 26.08 -22.52 -1.24
C PHE A 106 24.69 -22.53 -1.87
N LYS A 107 24.45 -21.64 -2.84
CA LYS A 107 23.16 -21.53 -3.52
C LYS A 107 22.76 -22.88 -4.15
N ASP A 108 21.51 -23.27 -3.95
CA ASP A 108 20.92 -24.53 -4.41
C ASP A 108 21.57 -25.81 -3.85
N CYS A 109 22.33 -25.73 -2.76
CA CYS A 109 22.75 -26.91 -2.01
C CYS A 109 21.54 -27.48 -1.23
N LYS A 110 20.57 -28.07 -1.95
CA LYS A 110 19.28 -28.54 -1.42
C LYS A 110 19.40 -29.61 -0.33
N ASN A 111 20.54 -30.28 -0.21
CA ASN A 111 20.82 -31.26 0.83
C ASN A 111 21.59 -30.70 2.03
N LEU A 112 22.03 -29.43 2.00
CA LEU A 112 22.77 -28.78 3.07
C LEU A 112 21.86 -28.53 4.27
N LYS A 113 22.12 -29.24 5.37
CA LYS A 113 21.34 -29.14 6.62
C LYS A 113 22.10 -28.45 7.74
N THR A 114 23.42 -28.58 7.76
CA THR A 114 24.28 -28.09 8.86
C THR A 114 25.34 -27.12 8.35
N VAL A 115 25.42 -25.93 8.94
CA VAL A 115 26.45 -24.94 8.63
C VAL A 115 27.12 -24.48 9.92
N ILE A 116 28.44 -24.56 9.97
CA ILE A 116 29.27 -24.05 11.07
C ILE A 116 30.05 -22.83 10.55
N LEU A 117 29.79 -21.66 11.13
CA LEU A 117 30.42 -20.38 10.77
C LEU A 117 31.41 -19.93 11.86
N PRO A 118 32.55 -19.32 11.50
CA PRO A 118 33.56 -18.86 12.44
C PRO A 118 33.23 -17.49 13.02
N ASN A 119 33.77 -17.17 14.18
CA ASN A 119 33.59 -15.86 14.82
C ASN A 119 34.31 -14.72 14.08
N SER A 120 35.29 -15.04 13.23
CA SER A 120 35.96 -14.09 12.33
C SER A 120 35.04 -13.55 11.22
N LEU A 121 33.94 -14.25 10.89
CA LEU A 121 33.08 -13.89 9.77
C LEU A 121 32.33 -12.57 10.02
N LYS A 122 32.47 -11.63 9.10
CA LYS A 122 31.87 -10.29 9.13
C LYS A 122 30.72 -10.14 8.14
N THR A 123 30.71 -10.88 7.04
CA THR A 123 29.72 -10.69 5.98
C THR A 123 29.28 -12.01 5.35
N ILE A 124 27.98 -12.12 5.11
CA ILE A 124 27.36 -13.18 4.30
C ILE A 124 26.99 -12.59 2.94
N GLY A 125 27.49 -13.21 1.86
CA GLY A 125 27.32 -12.80 0.47
C GLY A 125 25.88 -12.84 -0.06
N ILE A 126 25.68 -12.27 -1.25
CA ILE A 126 24.40 -12.26 -1.96
C ILE A 126 24.02 -13.72 -2.22
N SER A 127 22.80 -14.14 -1.91
CA SER A 127 22.33 -15.51 -2.18
C SER A 127 23.20 -16.64 -1.60
N ALA A 128 24.06 -16.36 -0.61
CA ALA A 128 25.07 -17.31 -0.13
C ALA A 128 24.49 -18.66 0.34
N PHE A 129 23.28 -18.69 0.89
CA PHE A 129 22.56 -19.90 1.29
C PHE A 129 21.20 -20.05 0.59
N ASN A 130 20.97 -19.32 -0.50
CA ASN A 130 19.69 -19.34 -1.22
C ASN A 130 19.29 -20.77 -1.61
N ASN A 131 18.02 -21.12 -1.36
CA ASN A 131 17.42 -22.41 -1.69
C ASN A 131 18.15 -23.63 -1.07
N THR A 132 18.58 -23.53 0.20
CA THR A 132 19.18 -24.63 0.97
C THR A 132 18.21 -25.25 1.97
N ALA A 133 18.48 -26.50 2.40
CA ALA A 133 17.66 -27.17 3.42
C ALA A 133 18.04 -26.81 4.87
N VAL A 134 18.78 -25.72 5.09
CA VAL A 134 19.21 -25.28 6.42
C VAL A 134 17.97 -24.89 7.23
N LYS A 135 17.77 -25.57 8.38
CA LYS A 135 16.66 -25.29 9.31
C LYS A 135 17.04 -24.31 10.42
N SER A 136 18.31 -24.24 10.76
CA SER A 136 18.86 -23.35 11.78
C SER A 136 20.31 -23.05 11.47
N ILE A 137 20.74 -21.81 11.69
CA ILE A 137 22.14 -21.40 11.54
C ILE A 137 22.52 -20.48 12.70
N LYS A 138 23.65 -20.77 13.34
CA LYS A 138 24.22 -19.89 14.35
C LYS A 138 25.03 -18.80 13.65
N LEU A 139 24.47 -17.59 13.61
CA LEU A 139 25.18 -16.43 13.08
C LEU A 139 26.31 -16.01 14.05
N PRO A 140 27.49 -15.64 13.53
CA PRO A 140 28.66 -15.36 14.36
C PRO A 140 28.55 -14.02 15.09
N LYS A 141 29.15 -13.93 16.29
CA LYS A 141 28.99 -12.79 17.21
C LYS A 141 29.42 -11.43 16.65
N ASN A 142 30.29 -11.43 15.64
CA ASN A 142 30.87 -10.24 15.03
C ASN A 142 30.33 -9.95 13.62
N LEU A 143 29.28 -10.65 13.19
CA LEU A 143 28.68 -10.47 11.87
C LEU A 143 28.15 -9.04 11.72
N LYS A 144 28.54 -8.36 10.65
CA LYS A 144 28.15 -6.98 10.34
C LYS A 144 27.07 -6.90 9.26
N VAL A 145 27.17 -7.73 8.23
CA VAL A 145 26.32 -7.60 7.03
C VAL A 145 25.75 -8.94 6.60
N ILE A 146 24.43 -8.96 6.37
CA ILE A 146 23.72 -10.02 5.64
C ILE A 146 23.26 -9.41 4.32
N LYS A 147 23.81 -9.86 3.19
CA LYS A 147 23.48 -9.28 1.88
C LYS A 147 22.12 -9.77 1.33
N LYS A 148 21.76 -9.23 0.16
CA LYS A 148 20.55 -9.55 -0.60
C LYS A 148 20.38 -11.05 -0.79
N TRP A 149 19.15 -11.57 -0.62
CA TRP A 149 18.80 -12.98 -0.85
C TRP A 149 19.60 -14.02 -0.04
N ALA A 150 20.41 -13.62 0.94
CA ALA A 150 21.38 -14.49 1.60
C ALA A 150 20.80 -15.82 2.12
N PHE A 151 19.56 -15.81 2.60
CA PHE A 151 18.83 -16.98 3.09
C PHE A 151 17.46 -17.17 2.42
N GLU A 152 17.26 -16.60 1.22
CA GLU A 152 16.01 -16.77 0.48
C GLU A 152 15.70 -18.26 0.26
N GLY A 153 14.44 -18.64 0.50
CA GLY A 153 13.96 -20.02 0.29
C GLY A 153 14.55 -21.06 1.25
N CYS A 154 15.31 -20.65 2.27
CA CYS A 154 15.81 -21.59 3.28
C CYS A 154 14.68 -22.12 4.18
N ASN A 155 14.82 -23.35 4.68
CA ASN A 155 13.90 -23.92 5.67
C ASN A 155 14.08 -23.36 7.11
N ILE A 156 14.65 -22.17 7.26
CA ILE A 156 14.97 -21.59 8.57
C ILE A 156 13.67 -21.30 9.34
N GLU A 157 13.54 -21.88 10.54
CA GLU A 157 12.38 -21.68 11.42
C GLU A 157 12.66 -20.65 12.52
N LYS A 158 13.93 -20.55 12.94
CA LYS A 158 14.40 -19.60 13.95
C LYS A 158 15.81 -19.14 13.60
N ILE A 159 16.04 -17.84 13.72
CA ILE A 159 17.35 -17.23 13.56
C ILE A 159 17.59 -16.18 14.64
N ASN A 160 18.79 -16.20 15.23
CA ASN A 160 19.22 -15.17 16.16
C ASN A 160 20.17 -14.22 15.42
N ILE A 161 19.71 -12.99 15.16
CA ILE A 161 20.52 -11.97 14.49
C ILE A 161 21.42 -11.30 15.53
N PRO A 162 22.77 -11.39 15.42
CA PRO A 162 23.69 -10.81 16.39
C PRO A 162 23.54 -9.29 16.50
N LYS A 163 23.74 -8.73 17.70
CA LYS A 163 23.71 -7.27 17.96
C LYS A 163 24.80 -6.48 17.22
N SER A 164 25.74 -7.16 16.55
CA SER A 164 26.76 -6.54 15.70
C SER A 164 26.25 -6.24 14.28
N VAL A 165 25.12 -6.81 13.85
CA VAL A 165 24.62 -6.65 12.49
C VAL A 165 24.08 -5.23 12.31
N GLU A 166 24.56 -4.57 11.26
CA GLU A 166 24.24 -3.18 10.91
C GLU A 166 23.39 -3.08 9.65
N ARG A 167 23.49 -4.07 8.74
CA ARG A 167 22.79 -4.10 7.46
C ARG A 167 22.23 -5.48 7.13
N ILE A 168 20.95 -5.51 6.76
CA ILE A 168 20.27 -6.68 6.22
C ILE A 168 19.72 -6.31 4.83
N GLY A 169 20.14 -7.06 3.82
CA GLY A 169 19.82 -6.78 2.42
C GLY A 169 18.39 -7.09 2.03
N VAL A 170 18.04 -6.69 0.80
CA VAL A 170 16.75 -6.97 0.16
C VAL A 170 16.47 -8.47 0.17
N GLN A 171 15.26 -8.85 0.58
CA GLN A 171 14.79 -10.24 0.53
C GLN A 171 15.73 -11.25 1.23
N ALA A 172 16.51 -10.81 2.22
CA ALA A 172 17.53 -11.65 2.84
C ALA A 172 16.96 -12.91 3.52
N PHE A 173 15.71 -12.88 3.99
CA PHE A 173 15.02 -14.01 4.62
C PHE A 173 13.66 -14.32 3.96
N CYS A 174 13.44 -13.92 2.71
CA CYS A 174 12.18 -14.20 2.04
C CYS A 174 11.99 -15.71 1.84
N TYR A 175 10.73 -16.15 1.78
CA TYR A 175 10.32 -17.55 1.64
C TYR A 175 10.93 -18.51 2.68
N THR A 176 11.32 -17.99 3.85
CA THR A 176 11.74 -18.82 4.97
C THR A 176 10.55 -19.30 5.80
N LYS A 177 10.78 -20.24 6.71
CA LYS A 177 9.76 -20.77 7.64
C LYS A 177 9.77 -20.06 8.99
N ILE A 178 10.35 -18.86 9.05
CA ILE A 178 10.50 -18.09 10.28
C ILE A 178 9.14 -17.76 10.86
N LYS A 179 8.94 -18.16 12.13
CA LYS A 179 7.73 -17.84 12.89
C LYS A 179 7.83 -16.49 13.60
N ASN A 180 8.97 -16.24 14.22
CA ASN A 180 9.24 -15.03 15.00
C ASN A 180 10.65 -14.56 14.73
N ILE A 181 10.85 -13.25 14.59
CA ILE A 181 12.17 -12.68 14.35
C ILE A 181 12.40 -11.40 15.16
N THR A 182 13.61 -11.28 15.67
CA THR A 182 14.10 -10.04 16.30
C THR A 182 15.25 -9.47 15.47
N ILE A 183 14.99 -8.33 14.85
CA ILE A 183 15.96 -7.49 14.16
C ILE A 183 16.53 -6.52 15.22
N PRO A 184 17.84 -6.61 15.56
CA PRO A 184 18.41 -5.83 16.64
C PRO A 184 18.48 -4.33 16.30
N LYS A 185 18.43 -3.47 17.33
CA LYS A 185 18.54 -1.99 17.21
C LYS A 185 19.82 -1.47 16.52
N SER A 186 20.81 -2.34 16.35
CA SER A 186 22.05 -2.08 15.61
C SER A 186 21.82 -2.00 14.11
N VAL A 187 20.78 -2.64 13.58
CA VAL A 187 20.44 -2.61 12.15
C VAL A 187 19.99 -1.22 11.79
N LYS A 188 20.78 -0.54 10.94
CA LYS A 188 20.51 0.80 10.42
C LYS A 188 19.90 0.77 9.03
N LYS A 189 20.20 -0.27 8.26
CA LYS A 189 19.68 -0.45 6.90
C LYS A 189 18.97 -1.79 6.74
N LEU A 190 17.73 -1.75 6.27
CA LEU A 190 16.88 -2.93 6.08
C LEU A 190 16.31 -2.94 4.66
N GLY A 191 16.55 -4.01 3.92
CA GLY A 191 16.05 -4.14 2.56
C GLY A 191 14.57 -4.45 2.47
N VAL A 192 13.95 -3.98 1.38
CA VAL A 192 12.58 -4.36 1.03
C VAL A 192 12.45 -5.87 0.86
N GLY A 193 11.26 -6.39 1.16
CA GLY A 193 10.90 -7.81 1.09
C GLY A 193 11.71 -8.73 2.01
N VAL A 194 12.39 -8.19 3.04
CA VAL A 194 13.29 -8.97 3.92
C VAL A 194 12.64 -10.24 4.50
N LEU A 195 11.32 -10.21 4.76
CA LEU A 195 10.53 -11.36 5.23
C LEU A 195 9.39 -11.73 4.26
N ASP A 196 9.50 -11.34 3.00
CA ASP A 196 8.46 -11.63 2.01
C ASP A 196 8.20 -13.14 1.87
N GLY A 197 6.95 -13.55 1.69
CA GLY A 197 6.59 -14.96 1.54
C GLY A 197 6.83 -15.86 2.77
N CYS A 198 7.16 -15.30 3.95
CA CYS A 198 7.33 -16.07 5.18
C CYS A 198 5.96 -16.51 5.75
N LYS A 199 5.40 -17.60 5.20
CA LYS A 199 4.02 -18.08 5.48
C LYS A 199 3.69 -18.43 6.93
N LYS A 200 4.70 -18.55 7.80
CA LYS A 200 4.54 -18.87 9.23
C LYS A 200 4.77 -17.66 10.14
N LEU A 201 5.06 -16.49 9.58
CA LEU A 201 5.44 -15.31 10.36
C LEU A 201 4.26 -14.84 11.23
N GLU A 202 4.46 -14.81 12.54
CA GLU A 202 3.47 -14.33 13.51
C GLU A 202 3.91 -13.02 14.15
N THR A 203 5.20 -12.88 14.51
CA THR A 203 5.68 -11.66 15.18
C THR A 203 7.03 -11.18 14.66
N VAL A 204 7.16 -9.85 14.61
CA VAL A 204 8.40 -9.16 14.26
C VAL A 204 8.75 -8.16 15.35
N THR A 205 9.97 -8.21 15.85
CA THR A 205 10.56 -7.13 16.67
C THR A 205 11.65 -6.45 15.86
N MET A 206 11.61 -5.13 15.69
CA MET A 206 12.55 -4.38 14.84
C MET A 206 12.84 -2.98 15.38
N PRO A 207 13.85 -2.25 14.87
CA PRO A 207 14.01 -0.83 15.16
C PRO A 207 12.85 -0.03 14.52
N GLY A 208 12.43 1.04 15.17
CA GLY A 208 11.35 1.92 14.70
C GLY A 208 11.77 2.94 13.64
N ASP A 209 13.08 3.09 13.42
CA ASP A 209 13.66 4.01 12.44
C ASP A 209 14.85 3.33 11.77
N VAL A 210 14.70 3.00 10.49
CA VAL A 210 15.69 2.32 9.65
C VAL A 210 15.68 2.91 8.26
N GLU A 211 16.86 3.01 7.66
CA GLU A 211 17.00 3.33 6.24
C GLU A 211 16.54 2.12 5.41
N VAL A 212 15.58 2.33 4.51
CA VAL A 212 15.04 1.26 3.66
C VAL A 212 15.87 1.13 2.40
N ILE A 213 16.50 -0.03 2.20
CA ILE A 213 17.23 -0.34 0.97
C ILE A 213 16.22 -0.75 -0.11
N LYS A 214 16.01 0.11 -1.10
CA LYS A 214 15.09 -0.11 -2.23
C LYS A 214 15.76 -0.95 -3.32
N VAL A 215 14.97 -1.63 -4.14
CA VAL A 215 15.41 -2.18 -5.43
C VAL A 215 15.20 -1.08 -6.49
N PRO A 216 16.19 -0.77 -7.33
CA PRO A 216 15.95 0.05 -8.52
C PRO A 216 14.85 -0.62 -9.36
N LYS A 217 13.80 0.11 -9.76
CA LYS A 217 12.74 -0.43 -10.62
C LYS A 217 13.41 -1.07 -11.86
N PRO A 218 13.21 -2.36 -12.17
CA PRO A 218 13.55 -2.86 -13.50
C PRO A 218 12.70 -2.10 -14.52
N SER A 219 13.32 -1.63 -15.59
CA SER A 219 12.71 -0.85 -16.68
C SER A 219 11.86 -1.71 -17.63
N ILE A 220 11.26 -2.80 -17.16
CA ILE A 220 10.45 -3.70 -17.98
C ILE A 220 9.14 -3.95 -17.23
N ASP A 221 8.03 -3.69 -17.92
CA ASP A 221 6.63 -3.83 -17.52
C ASP A 221 6.23 -5.26 -17.13
N ASN A 222 6.89 -5.84 -16.13
CA ASN A 222 6.42 -7.05 -15.46
C ASN A 222 6.33 -6.76 -13.96
N ASP A 223 5.11 -6.38 -13.58
CA ASP A 223 4.65 -5.85 -12.28
C ASP A 223 4.69 -6.88 -11.12
N PHE A 224 5.67 -7.78 -11.13
CA PHE A 224 5.79 -8.86 -10.14
C PHE A 224 6.77 -8.57 -9.00
N PHE A 225 7.65 -7.56 -9.13
CA PHE A 225 8.71 -7.27 -8.16
C PHE A 225 8.73 -5.83 -7.61
N SER A 226 7.63 -5.09 -7.71
CA SER A 226 7.51 -3.72 -7.17
C SER A 226 7.50 -3.63 -5.64
N CYS A 227 7.94 -4.67 -4.91
CA CYS A 227 7.95 -4.75 -3.45
C CYS A 227 8.68 -3.56 -2.83
N THR A 228 7.93 -2.50 -2.50
CA THR A 228 8.41 -1.36 -1.72
C THR A 228 8.24 -1.57 -0.21
N ASP A 229 7.58 -2.67 0.17
CA ASP A 229 7.33 -3.07 1.54
C ASP A 229 8.49 -3.88 2.12
N LEU A 230 8.78 -3.72 3.41
CA LEU A 230 9.75 -4.52 4.16
C LEU A 230 9.26 -5.95 4.34
N PHE A 231 7.97 -6.09 4.67
CA PHE A 231 7.30 -7.37 4.82
C PHE A 231 6.15 -7.34 3.83
N TYR A 232 6.38 -7.89 2.63
CA TYR A 232 5.26 -8.14 1.72
C TYR A 232 4.73 -9.54 2.03
N TYR A 233 3.42 -9.74 1.99
CA TYR A 233 2.86 -11.07 2.20
C TYR A 233 1.84 -11.31 1.09
N LYS A 234 2.31 -11.89 -0.03
CA LYS A 234 1.43 -12.22 -1.16
C LYS A 234 0.67 -13.52 -0.88
N ARG A 235 -0.67 -13.37 -0.90
CA ARG A 235 -1.75 -14.28 -1.30
C ARG A 235 -1.48 -15.80 -1.16
N ARG A 236 -2.24 -16.49 -0.29
CA ARG A 236 -2.66 -17.87 -0.60
C ARG A 236 -3.33 -17.85 -1.98
N ASP A 237 -3.39 -18.97 -2.68
CA ASP A 237 -4.00 -19.04 -4.02
C ASP A 237 -5.49 -18.58 -4.03
N ASP A 238 -6.12 -18.46 -2.85
CA ASP A 238 -7.46 -17.88 -2.60
C ASP A 238 -7.48 -16.37 -2.28
N GLY A 239 -6.33 -15.68 -2.33
CA GLY A 239 -6.22 -14.24 -2.03
C GLY A 239 -6.15 -13.89 -0.54
N SER A 240 -6.29 -14.85 0.39
CA SER A 240 -6.23 -14.62 1.83
C SER A 240 -4.84 -14.90 2.39
N SER A 241 -4.46 -14.16 3.42
CA SER A 241 -3.21 -14.39 4.13
C SER A 241 -3.44 -13.77 5.51
N ASP A 242 -3.44 -14.56 6.57
CA ASP A 242 -3.78 -14.04 7.90
C ASP A 242 -2.79 -12.93 8.29
N PRO A 243 -3.26 -11.77 8.77
CA PRO A 243 -2.39 -10.71 9.24
C PRO A 243 -1.39 -11.23 10.27
N ILE A 244 -0.17 -10.71 10.27
CA ILE A 244 0.79 -11.05 11.32
C ILE A 244 0.26 -10.55 12.67
N LYS A 245 0.42 -11.32 13.74
CA LYS A 245 -0.16 -10.99 15.05
C LYS A 245 0.38 -9.69 15.61
N LYS A 246 1.70 -9.43 15.48
CA LYS A 246 2.32 -8.25 16.10
C LYS A 246 3.60 -7.77 15.43
N VAL A 247 3.74 -6.44 15.32
CA VAL A 247 5.02 -5.75 15.06
C VAL A 247 5.41 -4.90 16.27
N LYS A 248 6.57 -5.16 16.85
CA LYS A 248 7.15 -4.42 17.98
C LYS A 248 8.33 -3.56 17.54
N PHE A 249 8.32 -2.29 17.92
CA PHE A 249 9.41 -1.35 17.67
C PHE A 249 10.28 -1.18 18.92
N THR A 250 11.60 -1.29 18.75
CA THR A 250 12.58 -1.25 19.85
C THR A 250 13.23 0.12 20.05
N THR A 251 13.06 1.03 19.09
CA THR A 251 13.55 2.42 19.12
C THR A 251 12.39 3.37 18.83
N ALA A 252 12.65 4.68 18.85
CA ALA A 252 11.68 5.67 18.40
C ALA A 252 11.16 5.33 17.00
N LEU A 253 9.86 5.49 16.82
CA LEU A 253 9.13 5.18 15.61
C LEU A 253 9.19 6.35 14.65
N ASN A 254 9.66 6.09 13.44
CA ASN A 254 9.40 6.89 12.27
C ASN A 254 8.14 6.34 11.58
N THR A 255 7.05 7.10 11.55
CA THR A 255 5.74 6.62 11.05
C THR A 255 5.75 6.25 9.57
N ASP A 256 6.73 6.72 8.78
CA ASP A 256 6.87 6.30 7.39
C ASP A 256 7.17 4.81 7.24
N ILE A 257 7.76 4.18 8.26
CA ILE A 257 8.00 2.74 8.24
C ILE A 257 6.69 1.94 8.18
N LEU A 258 5.61 2.48 8.75
CA LEU A 258 4.30 1.82 8.82
C LEU A 258 3.67 1.59 7.44
N LYS A 259 4.02 2.43 6.46
CA LYS A 259 3.58 2.30 5.06
C LYS A 259 4.21 1.09 4.35
N ARG A 260 5.21 0.45 4.98
CA ARG A 260 6.05 -0.61 4.40
C ARG A 260 5.92 -1.94 5.15
N LEU A 261 4.94 -2.08 6.04
CA LEU A 261 4.77 -3.29 6.85
C LEU A 261 3.62 -4.13 6.29
N ALA A 262 3.72 -5.44 6.46
CA ALA A 262 2.62 -6.35 6.18
C ALA A 262 1.38 -6.00 7.02
N GLU A 263 0.22 -6.47 6.58
CA GLU A 263 -1.01 -6.47 7.38
C GLU A 263 -0.72 -7.12 8.74
N CYS A 264 -0.99 -6.40 9.83
CA CYS A 264 -0.82 -6.90 11.18
C CYS A 264 -2.01 -6.56 12.09
N GLU A 265 -2.19 -7.30 13.18
CA GLU A 265 -3.27 -7.08 14.16
C GLU A 265 -2.90 -6.09 15.26
N SER A 266 -1.60 -5.93 15.55
CA SER A 266 -1.10 -5.11 16.66
C SER A 266 0.26 -4.49 16.36
N TYR A 267 0.41 -3.23 16.74
CA TYR A 267 1.69 -2.55 16.95
C TYR A 267 2.04 -2.45 18.44
N GLU A 268 3.32 -2.55 18.75
CA GLU A 268 3.87 -2.23 20.08
C GLU A 268 4.98 -1.21 19.92
N VAL A 269 4.75 0.02 20.39
CA VAL A 269 5.73 1.10 20.31
C VAL A 269 6.66 1.03 21.52
N SER A 270 7.94 1.37 21.31
CA SER A 270 8.92 1.42 22.41
C SER A 270 8.42 2.31 23.55
N SER A 271 8.56 1.86 24.80
CA SER A 271 8.21 2.69 25.97
C SER A 271 9.01 3.99 26.04
N LYS A 272 10.20 4.00 25.43
CA LYS A 272 11.12 5.15 25.32
C LYS A 272 10.82 6.06 24.13
N ASP A 273 9.80 5.77 23.33
CA ASP A 273 9.43 6.65 22.22
C ASP A 273 8.95 8.01 22.75
N PRO A 274 9.49 9.14 22.25
CA PRO A 274 9.13 10.46 22.75
C PRO A 274 7.78 10.97 22.22
N ARG A 275 7.30 10.47 21.08
CA ARG A 275 6.15 11.02 20.35
C ARG A 275 4.92 10.13 20.39
N PHE A 276 5.11 8.82 20.53
CA PHE A 276 4.04 7.85 20.37
C PHE A 276 3.99 6.84 21.53
N LYS A 277 2.83 6.20 21.67
CA LYS A 277 2.65 4.99 22.48
C LYS A 277 1.66 4.06 21.81
N SER A 278 1.71 2.78 22.15
CA SER A 278 0.68 1.82 21.75
C SER A 278 -0.36 1.65 22.86
N VAL A 279 -1.64 1.64 22.48
CA VAL A 279 -2.79 1.30 23.35
C VAL A 279 -3.65 0.29 22.59
N ASP A 280 -3.87 -0.89 23.18
CA ASP A 280 -4.57 -2.02 22.53
C ASP A 280 -4.07 -2.34 21.11
N GLY A 281 -2.76 -2.30 20.91
CA GLY A 281 -2.15 -2.59 19.62
C GLY A 281 -2.30 -1.49 18.56
N MET A 282 -2.97 -0.38 18.84
CA MET A 282 -3.04 0.80 17.98
C MET A 282 -2.03 1.86 18.42
N ILE A 283 -1.62 2.75 17.52
CA ILE A 283 -0.65 3.81 17.82
C ILE A 283 -1.38 5.11 18.12
N TYR A 284 -1.02 5.75 19.22
CA TYR A 284 -1.50 7.05 19.64
C TYR A 284 -0.32 8.01 19.82
N SER A 285 -0.61 9.32 19.87
CA SER A 285 0.30 10.31 20.43
C SER A 285 0.73 9.93 21.86
N LYS A 286 1.89 10.44 22.32
CA LYS A 286 2.46 10.07 23.63
C LYS A 286 1.51 10.31 24.79
N ASP A 287 0.76 11.41 24.76
CA ASP A 287 -0.29 11.73 25.73
C ASP A 287 -1.51 10.79 25.63
N GLY A 288 -1.73 10.16 24.48
CA GLY A 288 -2.83 9.23 24.20
C GLY A 288 -4.10 9.90 23.69
N LYS A 289 -4.04 11.21 23.42
CA LYS A 289 -5.21 12.01 23.02
C LYS A 289 -5.51 11.92 21.53
N THR A 290 -4.53 11.56 20.70
CA THR A 290 -4.71 11.46 19.25
C THR A 290 -4.46 10.03 18.77
N LEU A 291 -5.46 9.43 18.12
CA LEU A 291 -5.30 8.15 17.41
C LEU A 291 -4.54 8.39 16.10
N VAL A 292 -3.42 7.67 15.94
CA VAL A 292 -2.45 7.87 14.85
C VAL A 292 -2.47 6.72 13.85
N ARG A 293 -2.60 5.46 14.29
CA ARG A 293 -2.61 4.29 13.41
C ARG A 293 -3.48 3.15 13.94
N ILE A 294 -4.36 2.66 13.06
CA ILE A 294 -5.00 1.36 13.19
C ILE A 294 -4.20 0.33 12.36
N PRO A 295 -3.85 -0.84 12.94
CA PRO A 295 -3.29 -1.95 12.19
C PRO A 295 -4.28 -2.51 11.15
N LEU A 296 -3.84 -2.74 9.92
CA LEU A 296 -4.72 -3.16 8.80
C LEU A 296 -5.37 -4.53 9.02
N GLY A 297 -4.80 -5.37 9.87
CA GLY A 297 -5.30 -6.70 10.20
C GLY A 297 -6.43 -6.74 11.24
N ARG A 298 -6.90 -5.58 11.75
CA ARG A 298 -7.96 -5.55 12.77
C ARG A 298 -9.35 -5.54 12.15
N LYS A 299 -10.17 -6.53 12.53
CA LYS A 299 -11.60 -6.60 12.14
C LYS A 299 -12.48 -5.65 12.94
N LYS A 300 -12.19 -5.47 14.23
CA LYS A 300 -12.92 -4.58 15.14
C LYS A 300 -11.96 -3.60 15.81
N VAL A 301 -12.36 -2.34 15.85
CA VAL A 301 -11.63 -1.25 16.49
C VAL A 301 -12.53 -0.59 17.53
N VAL A 302 -12.04 -0.53 18.77
CA VAL A 302 -12.64 0.27 19.83
C VAL A 302 -11.62 1.33 20.21
N ILE A 303 -11.90 2.59 19.89
CA ILE A 303 -10.98 3.69 20.18
C ILE A 303 -11.00 3.95 21.69
N SER A 304 -9.83 4.18 22.27
CA SER A 304 -9.65 4.41 23.71
C SER A 304 -10.46 5.61 24.22
N ASP A 305 -11.12 5.50 25.38
CA ASP A 305 -11.83 6.60 26.05
C ASP A 305 -10.92 7.77 26.50
N LYS A 306 -9.61 7.63 26.34
CA LYS A 306 -8.64 8.73 26.55
C LYS A 306 -8.37 9.54 25.27
N CYS A 307 -8.87 9.07 24.13
CA CYS A 307 -8.69 9.70 22.82
C CYS A 307 -9.70 10.83 22.65
N SER A 308 -9.23 12.04 22.37
CA SER A 308 -10.08 13.19 22.04
C SER A 308 -10.10 13.50 20.54
N THR A 309 -9.07 13.07 19.82
CA THR A 309 -8.84 13.42 18.41
C THR A 309 -8.55 12.17 17.59
N VAL A 310 -9.25 11.99 16.47
CA VAL A 310 -8.93 10.91 15.51
C VAL A 310 -8.41 11.54 14.23
N ALA A 311 -7.18 11.19 13.85
CA ALA A 311 -6.64 11.61 12.56
C ALA A 311 -7.21 10.72 11.44
N THR A 312 -7.61 11.30 10.30
CA THR A 312 -8.14 10.56 9.16
C THR A 312 -7.14 9.54 8.62
N ARG A 313 -5.84 9.85 8.70
CA ARG A 313 -4.79 8.88 8.37
C ARG A 313 -4.89 7.62 9.21
N SER A 314 -5.39 7.65 10.44
CA SER A 314 -5.39 6.47 11.31
C SER A 314 -6.10 5.26 10.69
N TYR A 315 -7.05 5.52 9.77
CA TYR A 315 -7.78 4.52 8.99
C TYR A 315 -7.66 4.72 7.47
N GLY A 316 -6.84 5.65 6.96
CA GLY A 316 -6.66 5.87 5.52
C GLY A 316 -5.19 5.79 5.13
N TYR A 317 -4.80 4.85 4.25
CA TYR A 317 -3.41 4.73 3.81
C TYR A 317 -3.21 4.26 2.37
N ARG A 318 -2.26 4.91 1.71
CA ARG A 318 -1.59 4.42 0.50
C ARG A 318 -0.62 3.29 0.86
N THR A 319 -1.14 2.08 1.02
CA THR A 319 -0.34 0.85 1.16
C THR A 319 -0.84 -0.20 0.17
N TYR A 320 0.03 -1.12 -0.25
CA TYR A 320 -0.40 -2.28 -1.03
C TYR A 320 -1.27 -3.28 -0.24
N GLY A 321 -1.30 -3.16 1.09
CA GLY A 321 -2.15 -3.99 1.96
C GLY A 321 -3.58 -3.46 2.03
N MET A 322 -4.55 -4.36 2.20
CA MET A 322 -5.97 -4.01 2.29
C MET A 322 -6.48 -4.21 3.72
N SER A 323 -7.14 -3.19 4.27
CA SER A 323 -7.73 -3.25 5.62
C SER A 323 -8.83 -4.31 5.70
N VAL A 324 -8.83 -5.12 6.77
CA VAL A 324 -9.90 -6.10 7.08
C VAL A 324 -10.97 -5.54 8.04
N LEU A 325 -10.96 -4.24 8.30
CA LEU A 325 -11.87 -3.57 9.22
C LEU A 325 -13.34 -3.85 8.86
N ARG A 326 -14.14 -4.18 9.88
CA ARG A 326 -15.59 -4.43 9.79
C ARG A 326 -16.40 -3.59 10.76
N GLU A 327 -15.81 -3.18 11.88
CA GLU A 327 -16.47 -2.36 12.89
C GLU A 327 -15.49 -1.38 13.54
N ILE A 328 -15.91 -0.12 13.69
CA ILE A 328 -15.21 0.92 14.43
C ILE A 328 -16.14 1.62 15.42
N VAL A 329 -15.69 1.74 16.66
CA VAL A 329 -16.43 2.38 17.75
C VAL A 329 -15.67 3.62 18.22
N PHE A 330 -16.29 4.78 18.04
CA PHE A 330 -15.81 6.06 18.53
C PHE A 330 -16.38 6.32 19.94
N PRO A 331 -15.53 6.51 20.97
CA PRO A 331 -15.96 6.69 22.36
C PRO A 331 -16.52 8.09 22.58
N LYS A 332 -17.13 8.29 23.76
CA LYS A 332 -17.67 9.58 24.20
C LYS A 332 -16.64 10.72 24.19
N SER A 333 -15.37 10.38 24.42
CA SER A 333 -14.27 11.33 24.57
C SER A 333 -13.83 11.98 23.25
N VAL A 334 -14.13 11.37 22.10
CA VAL A 334 -13.74 11.92 20.80
C VAL A 334 -14.62 13.12 20.47
N VAL A 335 -13.97 14.26 20.27
CA VAL A 335 -14.64 15.53 19.95
C VAL A 335 -14.15 16.13 18.64
N LYS A 336 -13.11 15.55 18.02
CA LYS A 336 -12.49 16.10 16.80
C LYS A 336 -11.96 15.02 15.88
N ILE A 337 -12.19 15.20 14.58
CA ILE A 337 -11.60 14.44 13.49
C ILE A 337 -10.70 15.39 12.70
N THR A 338 -9.43 15.07 12.51
CA THR A 338 -8.45 15.95 11.84
C THR A 338 -7.97 15.32 10.54
N SER A 339 -7.83 16.13 9.49
CA SER A 339 -7.01 15.75 8.34
C SER A 339 -5.53 15.99 8.66
N ASP A 340 -4.65 15.19 8.09
CA ASP A 340 -3.25 15.58 7.93
C ASP A 340 -3.10 16.23 6.53
N ASP A 341 -2.16 17.16 6.36
CA ASP A 341 -1.95 17.93 5.12
C ASP A 341 -1.40 17.09 3.94
N ASP A 342 -1.20 15.79 4.14
CA ASP A 342 -0.65 14.86 3.17
C ASP A 342 -1.77 14.36 2.23
N LEU A 343 -2.13 15.21 1.26
CA LEU A 343 -3.26 15.10 0.30
C LEU A 343 -3.29 13.85 -0.62
N ASN A 344 -2.50 12.81 -0.35
CA ASN A 344 -2.44 11.58 -1.17
C ASN A 344 -2.98 10.35 -0.42
N PHE A 345 -4.18 10.47 0.13
CA PHE A 345 -4.91 9.36 0.73
C PHE A 345 -5.57 8.52 -0.35
N ASP A 346 -5.14 7.28 -0.49
CA ASP A 346 -5.88 6.28 -1.27
C ASP A 346 -6.77 5.48 -0.30
N ILE A 347 -8.07 5.75 -0.36
CA ILE A 347 -9.11 5.15 0.50
C ILE A 347 -9.75 3.90 -0.13
N SER A 348 -9.24 3.46 -1.29
CA SER A 348 -9.79 2.32 -2.04
C SER A 348 -9.41 0.94 -1.47
N HIS A 349 -8.59 0.87 -0.41
CA HIS A 349 -7.95 -0.36 0.08
C HIS A 349 -8.64 -1.03 1.28
N TYR A 350 -9.92 -1.36 1.16
CA TYR A 350 -10.65 -2.15 2.17
C TYR A 350 -11.17 -3.46 1.59
N LYS A 351 -10.98 -4.58 2.30
CA LYS A 351 -11.55 -5.89 1.94
C LYS A 351 -13.04 -5.99 2.28
N CYS A 352 -13.53 -5.16 3.22
CA CYS A 352 -14.93 -5.14 3.63
C CYS A 352 -15.60 -3.88 3.10
N LYS A 353 -16.72 -4.05 2.38
CA LYS A 353 -17.49 -2.95 1.80
C LYS A 353 -18.56 -2.35 2.72
N ASN A 354 -18.91 -3.05 3.82
CA ASN A 354 -19.98 -2.67 4.76
C ASN A 354 -19.42 -2.55 6.18
N ILE A 355 -18.71 -1.45 6.45
CA ILE A 355 -18.07 -1.20 7.74
C ILE A 355 -19.07 -0.56 8.70
N LYS A 356 -19.30 -1.20 9.85
CA LYS A 356 -20.14 -0.68 10.93
C LYS A 356 -19.41 0.43 11.68
N VAL A 357 -20.11 1.53 11.91
CA VAL A 357 -19.66 2.68 12.71
C VAL A 357 -20.57 2.80 13.92
N SER A 358 -19.99 3.13 15.08
CA SER A 358 -20.73 3.51 16.27
C SER A 358 -20.16 4.80 16.83
N LEU A 359 -21.02 5.81 16.97
CA LEU A 359 -20.70 7.11 17.53
C LEU A 359 -21.26 7.15 18.96
N ASN A 360 -20.39 7.27 19.96
CA ASN A 360 -20.83 7.33 21.36
C ASN A 360 -20.83 8.75 21.95
N MET A 361 -20.21 9.72 21.28
CA MET A 361 -20.24 11.14 21.68
C MET A 361 -21.64 11.76 21.58
N SER A 362 -21.82 12.87 22.30
CA SER A 362 -23.03 13.69 22.28
C SER A 362 -22.91 14.91 21.36
N GLN A 363 -21.69 15.28 20.96
CA GLN A 363 -21.42 16.39 20.06
C GLN A 363 -20.22 16.04 19.18
N LEU A 364 -20.26 16.51 17.93
CA LEU A 364 -19.15 16.46 16.98
C LEU A 364 -19.32 17.63 16.02
N ASP A 365 -18.25 18.38 15.76
CA ASP A 365 -18.35 19.54 14.88
C ASP A 365 -18.59 19.15 13.40
N ASN A 366 -19.22 20.04 12.64
CA ASN A 366 -19.59 19.77 11.25
C ASN A 366 -18.39 19.41 10.37
N LYS A 367 -17.23 20.05 10.56
CA LYS A 367 -16.01 19.70 9.80
C LYS A 367 -15.53 18.28 10.12
N SER A 368 -15.68 17.84 11.35
CA SER A 368 -15.38 16.47 11.75
C SER A 368 -16.37 15.46 11.13
N ILE A 369 -17.66 15.79 11.07
CA ILE A 369 -18.67 14.96 10.40
C ILE A 369 -18.38 14.86 8.90
N GLN A 370 -18.12 15.99 8.25
CA GLN A 370 -17.72 16.06 6.84
C GLN A 370 -16.52 15.15 6.55
N ARG A 371 -15.48 15.22 7.40
CA ARG A 371 -14.30 14.34 7.27
C ARG A 371 -14.65 12.87 7.41
N LEU A 372 -15.46 12.47 8.39
CA LEU A 372 -15.89 11.08 8.50
C LEU A 372 -16.65 10.64 7.26
N TRP A 373 -17.52 11.51 6.74
CA TRP A 373 -18.34 11.23 5.56
C TRP A 373 -17.49 11.00 4.30
N THR A 374 -16.55 11.89 4.02
CA THR A 374 -15.77 11.87 2.76
C THR A 374 -14.59 10.90 2.79
N THR A 375 -14.06 10.54 3.96
CA THR A 375 -12.80 9.77 4.03
C THR A 375 -12.95 8.25 3.91
N ASN A 376 -14.17 7.71 3.92
CA ASN A 376 -14.37 6.27 3.70
C ASN A 376 -15.78 5.96 3.18
N LYS A 377 -15.87 5.59 1.90
CA LYS A 377 -17.15 5.23 1.26
C LYS A 377 -17.81 3.98 1.87
N TYR A 378 -17.02 3.02 2.35
CA TYR A 378 -17.51 1.72 2.83
C TYR A 378 -18.20 1.76 4.20
N TRP A 379 -18.18 2.91 4.89
CA TRP A 379 -18.96 3.10 6.11
C TRP A 379 -20.10 4.11 6.00
N LYS A 380 -20.30 4.76 4.83
CA LYS A 380 -21.29 5.85 4.66
C LYS A 380 -22.70 5.40 5.07
N LYS A 381 -23.11 4.17 4.70
CA LYS A 381 -24.40 3.56 5.11
C LYS A 381 -24.57 3.50 6.64
N SER A 382 -23.58 2.95 7.35
CA SER A 382 -23.64 2.88 8.82
C SER A 382 -23.51 4.25 9.48
N LEU A 383 -22.68 5.13 8.93
CA LEU A 383 -22.46 6.47 9.45
C LEU A 383 -23.72 7.33 9.33
N LYS A 384 -24.43 7.28 8.19
CA LYS A 384 -25.74 7.92 7.98
C LYS A 384 -26.70 7.62 9.13
N ASN A 385 -26.88 6.35 9.43
CA ASN A 385 -27.80 5.90 10.48
C ASN A 385 -27.39 6.43 11.86
N GLU A 386 -26.08 6.45 12.16
CA GLU A 386 -25.56 7.02 13.41
C GLU A 386 -25.74 8.55 13.49
N LEU A 387 -25.53 9.28 12.38
CA LEU A 387 -25.71 10.72 12.33
C LEU A 387 -27.17 11.11 12.58
N LEU A 388 -28.12 10.42 11.93
CA LEU A 388 -29.56 10.61 12.16
C LEU A 388 -29.96 10.25 13.60
N ARG A 389 -29.53 9.09 14.09
CA ARG A 389 -29.81 8.63 15.46
C ARG A 389 -29.28 9.59 16.54
N LYS A 390 -28.15 10.25 16.26
CA LYS A 390 -27.52 11.21 17.16
C LYS A 390 -28.03 12.64 17.01
N GLY A 391 -28.85 12.93 16.01
CA GLY A 391 -29.26 14.29 15.67
C GLY A 391 -28.10 15.17 15.18
N PHE A 392 -27.02 14.57 14.66
CA PHE A 392 -25.91 15.29 14.03
C PHE A 392 -26.22 15.68 12.59
N ALA A 393 -27.16 14.96 11.97
CA ALA A 393 -27.71 15.28 10.67
C ALA A 393 -29.23 15.03 10.69
N SER A 394 -29.94 15.64 9.75
CA SER A 394 -31.35 15.39 9.49
C SER A 394 -31.58 15.19 8.01
N LEU A 395 -32.73 14.62 7.65
CA LEU A 395 -33.20 14.63 6.28
C LEU A 395 -33.92 15.95 6.03
N ASN A 396 -33.78 16.52 4.84
CA ASN A 396 -34.44 17.77 4.48
C ASN A 396 -35.97 17.56 4.43
N GLU A 397 -36.73 18.46 5.05
CA GLU A 397 -38.20 18.39 5.12
C GLU A 397 -38.89 18.49 3.74
N LYS A 398 -38.30 19.22 2.80
CA LYS A 398 -38.82 19.35 1.42
C LYS A 398 -38.39 18.17 0.54
N ASN A 399 -37.31 17.49 0.91
CA ASN A 399 -36.75 16.36 0.17
C ASN A 399 -36.03 15.41 1.13
N GLU A 400 -36.74 14.38 1.59
CA GLU A 400 -36.25 13.44 2.60
C GLU A 400 -35.02 12.61 2.16
N ARG A 401 -34.52 12.82 0.93
CA ARG A 401 -33.29 12.18 0.43
C ARG A 401 -32.05 13.04 0.65
N MET A 402 -32.17 14.31 1.04
CA MET A 402 -31.03 15.19 1.29
C MET A 402 -30.58 15.07 2.75
N LEU A 403 -29.42 14.43 2.98
CA LEU A 403 -28.80 14.35 4.31
C LEU A 403 -28.07 15.65 4.64
N MET A 404 -28.61 16.41 5.59
CA MET A 404 -28.20 17.78 5.92
C MET A 404 -27.56 17.86 7.31
N LEU A 405 -26.52 18.69 7.44
CA LEU A 405 -26.05 19.19 8.74
C LEU A 405 -26.82 20.45 9.14
N ALA A 406 -26.76 20.80 10.43
CA ALA A 406 -27.52 21.91 11.00
C ALA A 406 -27.16 23.30 10.42
N ASP A 407 -26.00 23.47 9.81
CA ASP A 407 -25.55 24.71 9.17
C ASP A 407 -25.98 24.82 7.69
N GLY A 408 -26.79 23.88 7.19
CA GLY A 408 -27.21 23.85 5.80
C GLY A 408 -26.20 23.20 4.86
N TYR A 409 -25.20 22.49 5.37
CA TYR A 409 -24.31 21.66 4.56
C TYR A 409 -25.00 20.36 4.11
N LEU A 410 -25.07 20.12 2.81
CA LEU A 410 -25.60 18.88 2.22
C LEU A 410 -24.48 17.84 2.09
N CYS A 411 -24.55 16.77 2.89
CA CYS A 411 -23.58 15.68 2.86
C CYS A 411 -23.76 14.76 1.65
N SER A 412 -25.01 14.41 1.32
CA SER A 412 -25.32 13.46 0.25
C SER A 412 -26.80 13.45 -0.07
N TYR A 413 -27.09 13.14 -1.34
CA TYR A 413 -28.40 12.74 -1.81
C TYR A 413 -28.53 11.21 -1.77
N LEU A 414 -29.45 10.70 -0.95
CA LEU A 414 -29.61 9.28 -0.64
C LEU A 414 -30.45 8.56 -1.70
N LYS A 415 -30.18 7.28 -1.96
CA LYS A 415 -30.98 6.45 -2.88
C LYS A 415 -32.36 6.12 -2.28
N LYS A 416 -33.39 5.95 -3.13
CA LYS A 416 -34.78 5.64 -2.73
C LYS A 416 -34.91 4.27 -2.04
N GLU A 417 -34.20 3.26 -2.53
CA GLU A 417 -34.15 1.92 -1.94
C GLU A 417 -32.70 1.42 -1.90
N GLU A 418 -32.24 0.92 -0.76
CA GLU A 418 -30.94 0.27 -0.62
C GLU A 418 -31.10 -1.23 -0.86
N THR A 419 -31.08 -1.69 -2.12
CA THR A 419 -30.98 -3.14 -2.39
C THR A 419 -29.59 -3.63 -1.99
N ASP A 420 -29.52 -4.67 -1.15
CA ASP A 420 -28.28 -5.23 -0.60
C ASP A 420 -27.44 -6.00 -1.65
N THR A 421 -27.79 -5.92 -2.93
CA THR A 421 -27.10 -6.57 -4.04
C THR A 421 -25.97 -5.68 -4.55
N ASP A 422 -24.75 -6.23 -4.53
CA ASP A 422 -23.51 -5.65 -5.07
C ASP A 422 -23.54 -5.63 -6.62
N GLU A 423 -24.71 -5.45 -7.22
CA GLU A 423 -24.96 -5.55 -8.66
C GLU A 423 -24.96 -4.16 -9.31
N THR A 424 -23.92 -3.94 -10.13
CA THR A 424 -23.83 -3.00 -11.26
C THR A 424 -24.45 -1.61 -11.09
N GLU A 425 -23.59 -0.63 -10.76
CA GLU A 425 -23.38 0.70 -11.38
C GLU A 425 -24.48 1.33 -12.29
N THR A 426 -25.77 1.13 -12.06
CA THR A 426 -26.80 1.97 -12.66
C THR A 426 -26.96 3.21 -11.79
N ARG A 427 -26.38 4.32 -12.26
CA ARG A 427 -26.66 5.65 -11.70
C ARG A 427 -28.15 5.94 -11.91
N GLU A 428 -28.80 6.54 -10.91
CA GLU A 428 -30.20 6.97 -11.06
C GLU A 428 -30.24 8.26 -11.87
N ASP A 429 -31.03 8.26 -12.95
CA ASP A 429 -31.31 9.44 -13.76
C ASP A 429 -32.27 10.38 -13.02
N ILE A 430 -31.87 11.64 -12.87
CA ILE A 430 -32.70 12.72 -12.33
C ILE A 430 -32.82 13.81 -13.39
N VAL A 431 -33.98 13.86 -14.04
CA VAL A 431 -34.24 14.87 -15.08
C VAL A 431 -34.21 16.27 -14.47
N GLY A 432 -34.96 16.51 -13.39
CA GLY A 432 -35.04 17.82 -12.74
C GLY A 432 -34.78 17.73 -11.24
N LEU A 433 -33.71 18.37 -10.77
CA LEU A 433 -33.33 18.44 -9.36
C LEU A 433 -33.46 19.88 -8.86
N VAL A 434 -34.30 20.08 -7.84
CA VAL A 434 -34.41 21.39 -7.16
C VAL A 434 -33.67 21.31 -5.82
N ILE A 435 -32.69 22.20 -5.63
CA ILE A 435 -31.95 22.36 -4.39
C ILE A 435 -32.57 23.52 -3.59
N PRO A 436 -33.22 23.24 -2.44
CA PRO A 436 -34.00 24.25 -1.70
C PRO A 436 -33.15 25.25 -0.91
N ASP A 437 -33.77 26.38 -0.51
CA ASP A 437 -33.11 27.50 0.20
C ASP A 437 -32.43 27.17 1.54
N ASN A 438 -32.82 26.06 2.18
CA ASN A 438 -32.17 25.62 3.42
C ASN A 438 -30.87 24.85 3.18
N VAL A 439 -30.51 24.59 1.91
CA VAL A 439 -29.17 24.14 1.52
C VAL A 439 -28.29 25.37 1.29
N LYS A 440 -27.23 25.48 2.09
CA LYS A 440 -26.23 26.56 2.01
C LYS A 440 -24.99 26.13 1.23
N THR A 441 -24.54 24.91 1.48
CA THR A 441 -23.36 24.34 0.82
C THR A 441 -23.68 22.96 0.28
N ILE A 442 -23.38 22.73 -1.00
CA ILE A 442 -23.44 21.40 -1.61
C ILE A 442 -22.06 20.78 -1.44
N GLY A 443 -21.97 19.75 -0.59
CA GLY A 443 -20.71 19.14 -0.21
C GLY A 443 -20.08 18.27 -1.29
N THR A 444 -18.78 17.99 -1.13
CA THR A 444 -18.05 17.05 -1.99
C THR A 444 -18.75 15.70 -2.11
N GLU A 445 -18.87 15.19 -3.35
CA GLU A 445 -19.54 13.93 -3.71
C GLU A 445 -21.03 13.86 -3.34
N ALA A 446 -21.70 14.98 -3.06
CA ALA A 446 -23.10 14.94 -2.62
C ALA A 446 -24.04 14.25 -3.62
N PHE A 447 -23.76 14.39 -4.92
CA PHE A 447 -24.54 13.83 -6.03
C PHE A 447 -23.70 12.95 -6.99
N SER A 448 -22.50 12.53 -6.61
CA SER A 448 -21.58 11.81 -7.51
C SER A 448 -22.02 10.41 -7.93
N GLU A 449 -23.19 9.93 -7.49
CA GLU A 449 -23.79 8.65 -7.87
C GLU A 449 -25.01 8.79 -8.81
N TYR A 450 -25.29 10.01 -9.31
CA TYR A 450 -26.50 10.33 -10.08
C TYR A 450 -26.19 10.99 -11.42
N ASP A 451 -27.00 10.70 -12.42
CA ASP A 451 -26.96 11.37 -13.71
C ASP A 451 -28.06 12.43 -13.73
N ILE A 452 -27.67 13.71 -13.74
CA ILE A 452 -28.60 14.83 -13.50
C ILE A 452 -28.59 15.77 -14.69
N SER A 453 -29.76 16.02 -15.28
CA SER A 453 -29.90 16.83 -16.50
C SER A 453 -30.10 18.32 -16.21
N TYR A 454 -31.08 18.64 -15.37
CA TYR A 454 -31.46 20.00 -15.00
C TYR A 454 -31.37 20.17 -13.49
N ILE A 455 -30.59 21.16 -13.05
CA ILE A 455 -30.41 21.51 -11.65
C ILE A 455 -30.92 22.92 -11.44
N THR A 456 -31.83 23.13 -10.50
CA THR A 456 -32.28 24.45 -10.06
C THR A 456 -31.76 24.71 -8.65
N LEU A 457 -30.95 25.75 -8.51
CA LEU A 457 -30.40 26.21 -7.23
C LEU A 457 -31.21 27.41 -6.74
N GLU A 458 -31.92 27.21 -5.62
CA GLU A 458 -32.64 28.30 -4.95
C GLU A 458 -31.68 29.32 -4.32
N ASN A 459 -32.21 30.48 -3.91
CA ASN A 459 -31.43 31.64 -3.44
C ASN A 459 -30.53 31.36 -2.24
N GLY A 460 -30.89 30.36 -1.44
CA GLY A 460 -30.13 29.94 -0.27
C GLY A 460 -28.78 29.29 -0.55
N VAL A 461 -28.55 28.74 -1.75
CA VAL A 461 -27.31 28.03 -2.09
C VAL A 461 -26.17 29.02 -2.30
N GLU A 462 -25.16 28.96 -1.43
CA GLU A 462 -24.03 29.89 -1.40
C GLU A 462 -22.76 29.29 -2.00
N PHE A 463 -22.56 27.98 -1.84
CA PHE A 463 -21.31 27.31 -2.22
C PHE A 463 -21.53 25.90 -2.80
N ILE A 464 -20.78 25.54 -3.83
CA ILE A 464 -20.69 24.17 -4.38
C ILE A 464 -19.22 23.71 -4.31
N GLU A 465 -18.98 22.65 -3.55
CA GLU A 465 -17.64 22.08 -3.37
C GLU A 465 -17.16 21.24 -4.57
N ASP A 466 -15.87 20.93 -4.59
CA ASP A 466 -15.25 20.02 -5.55
C ASP A 466 -15.99 18.68 -5.60
N TYR A 467 -16.21 18.16 -6.80
CA TYR A 467 -16.82 16.85 -7.07
C TYR A 467 -18.27 16.70 -6.57
N ALA A 468 -18.95 17.78 -6.16
CA ALA A 468 -20.34 17.76 -5.70
C ALA A 468 -21.29 17.07 -6.70
N PHE A 469 -21.07 17.31 -8.00
CA PHE A 469 -21.81 16.75 -9.13
C PHE A 469 -20.86 15.99 -10.08
N GLU A 470 -19.91 15.24 -9.52
CA GLU A 470 -18.95 14.49 -10.34
C GLU A 470 -19.66 13.46 -11.24
N GLY A 471 -19.30 13.50 -12.52
CA GLY A 471 -19.89 12.63 -13.56
C GLY A 471 -21.34 12.95 -13.90
N CYS A 472 -21.94 14.02 -13.37
CA CYS A 472 -23.30 14.39 -13.75
C CYS A 472 -23.37 14.93 -15.18
N GLY A 473 -24.32 14.41 -15.96
CA GLY A 473 -24.74 14.93 -17.25
C GLY A 473 -25.63 13.91 -17.96
N LEU A 474 -26.29 14.30 -19.04
CA LEU A 474 -26.88 13.38 -20.01
C LEU A 474 -26.31 13.65 -21.39
N LYS A 475 -26.42 12.68 -22.28
CA LYS A 475 -26.03 12.86 -23.67
C LYS A 475 -27.12 13.58 -24.45
N ASP A 476 -26.74 14.58 -25.24
CA ASP A 476 -27.62 15.18 -26.24
C ASP A 476 -27.86 14.23 -27.43
N GLU A 477 -28.67 14.66 -28.39
CA GLU A 477 -28.95 13.90 -29.63
C GLU A 477 -27.69 13.60 -30.48
N ASN A 478 -26.57 14.29 -30.20
CA ASN A 478 -25.28 14.11 -30.84
C ASN A 478 -24.28 13.35 -29.95
N ASP A 479 -24.75 12.70 -28.89
CA ASP A 479 -23.97 11.92 -27.93
C ASP A 479 -23.02 12.77 -27.04
N ASN A 480 -23.20 14.10 -26.95
CA ASN A 480 -22.39 14.99 -26.10
C ASN A 480 -22.94 15.09 -24.69
N TRP A 481 -22.10 14.95 -23.67
CA TRP A 481 -22.55 15.08 -22.27
C TRP A 481 -22.80 16.54 -21.89
N TYR A 482 -24.00 16.82 -21.36
CA TYR A 482 -24.38 18.14 -20.85
C TYR A 482 -25.17 18.09 -19.54
N ALA A 483 -25.03 19.16 -18.74
CA ALA A 483 -25.92 19.49 -17.62
C ALA A 483 -26.28 20.98 -17.66
N VAL A 484 -27.52 21.33 -17.30
CA VAL A 484 -27.98 22.73 -17.22
C VAL A 484 -28.26 23.10 -15.77
N VAL A 485 -27.61 24.16 -15.29
CA VAL A 485 -27.72 24.64 -13.91
C VAL A 485 -28.38 26.02 -13.91
N TYR A 486 -29.63 26.07 -13.44
CA TYR A 486 -30.37 27.30 -13.18
C TYR A 486 -29.99 27.84 -11.81
N VAL A 487 -29.50 29.08 -11.76
CA VAL A 487 -29.04 29.73 -10.53
C VAL A 487 -29.88 30.97 -10.30
N LYS A 488 -30.58 31.01 -9.16
CA LYS A 488 -31.36 32.19 -8.75
C LYS A 488 -30.53 33.24 -7.99
N ARG A 489 -29.43 32.82 -7.38
CA ARG A 489 -28.53 33.68 -6.61
C ARG A 489 -27.44 34.30 -7.49
N ASP A 490 -27.29 35.63 -7.44
CA ASP A 490 -26.29 36.36 -8.24
C ASP A 490 -24.82 36.11 -7.86
N ASN A 491 -24.51 35.70 -6.62
CA ASN A 491 -23.16 35.60 -6.08
C ASN A 491 -22.82 34.21 -5.50
N ILE A 492 -23.33 33.14 -6.12
CA ILE A 492 -22.92 31.77 -5.77
C ILE A 492 -21.43 31.54 -6.05
N HIS A 493 -20.76 30.81 -5.15
CA HIS A 493 -19.42 30.29 -5.41
C HIS A 493 -19.49 28.84 -5.88
N ILE A 494 -18.92 28.56 -7.05
CA ILE A 494 -18.87 27.22 -7.63
C ILE A 494 -17.40 26.85 -7.77
N SER A 495 -16.98 25.77 -7.11
CA SER A 495 -15.59 25.32 -7.21
C SER A 495 -15.27 24.83 -8.63
N ASP A 496 -14.01 24.99 -9.05
CA ASP A 496 -13.54 24.64 -10.41
C ASP A 496 -13.80 23.18 -10.78
N LYS A 497 -13.86 22.28 -9.79
CA LYS A 497 -14.11 20.84 -9.99
C LYS A 497 -15.51 20.40 -9.55
N ALA A 498 -16.43 21.33 -9.29
CA ALA A 498 -17.78 21.00 -8.82
C ALA A 498 -18.50 19.99 -9.74
N PHE A 499 -18.26 20.10 -11.05
CA PHE A 499 -18.82 19.25 -12.10
C PHE A 499 -17.72 18.46 -12.85
N ALA A 500 -16.67 18.02 -12.15
CA ALA A 500 -15.60 17.25 -12.76
C ALA A 500 -16.15 15.99 -13.47
N GLY A 501 -15.55 15.63 -14.61
CA GLY A 501 -15.99 14.48 -15.41
C GLY A 501 -17.18 14.75 -16.35
N GLY A 502 -17.86 15.89 -16.24
CA GLY A 502 -18.85 16.34 -17.24
C GLY A 502 -18.20 17.07 -18.41
N GLU A 503 -18.58 16.75 -19.65
CA GLU A 503 -17.96 17.35 -20.85
C GLU A 503 -18.42 18.80 -21.10
N SER A 504 -19.67 19.14 -20.73
CA SER A 504 -20.19 20.50 -20.84
C SER A 504 -21.21 20.84 -19.75
N VAL A 505 -21.05 21.98 -19.06
CA VAL A 505 -22.02 22.47 -18.06
C VAL A 505 -22.45 23.87 -18.46
N ARG A 506 -23.76 24.07 -18.61
CA ARG A 506 -24.36 25.36 -18.94
C ARG A 506 -25.01 25.98 -17.71
N ILE A 507 -24.49 27.13 -17.27
CA ILE A 507 -25.07 27.89 -16.16
C ILE A 507 -26.02 28.96 -16.73
N VAL A 508 -27.26 28.97 -16.25
CA VAL A 508 -28.31 29.92 -16.63
C VAL A 508 -28.73 30.71 -15.40
N MET A 509 -28.56 32.03 -15.45
CA MET A 509 -29.04 32.91 -14.37
C MET A 509 -30.53 33.15 -14.55
N GLU A 510 -31.33 32.72 -13.57
CA GLU A 510 -32.74 33.09 -13.48
C GLU A 510 -32.84 34.47 -12.83
N LYS A 511 -33.53 35.39 -13.51
CA LYS A 511 -33.73 36.78 -13.06
C LYS A 511 -35.08 36.95 -12.39
#